data_AF-B8CCC1-F1
#
_entry.id   AF-B8CCC1-F1
#
_cell.length_a   1.000
_cell.length_b   1.000
_cell.length_c   1.000
_cell.angle_alpha   90.00
_cell.angle_beta   90.00
_cell.angle_gamma   90.00
#
_symmetry.space_group_name_H-M   'P 1'
#
loop_
_entity.id
_entity.type
_entity.pdbx_description
1 polymer ?
#
loop_
_entity_poly.entity_id
_entity_poly.type
_entity_poly.pdbx_seq_one_letter_code
_entity_poly.pdbx_strand_id
1 'polypeptide(L)'
;MGFFLPLDVLQTSTILQNNHHPLPPPSFLISCEYVSPSSTAVQQQNQRDCFRDCFSSPLSSDHYSWNLPNGNVQLNNPLSFKGISVGGEAGGGKSSSTSLWNPVFLGSGGSAAVFSLSTHSCDDYNTSSTRVSEGSTQSTTDKVAVKVSWKRSRTSVEKECSVLRSLEAANVPHVEQCLGINEYPNEEGRVMIALSPVVPSNGGTTSSLSNVKAGQPQKNAVKSAIETMVGMLSAGIVTVDVQPLIATETGETVFIDFTEARRIGSPMSPLDEASVVGFCAEIIALVPESLREWATEALRVVLDEMKRDGTPLTGQVLDVLESIWTD
;
A
#
# COMPACT_ATOMS: atom_id res chain seq x y z
N MET A 1 7.03 -22.95 38.74
CA MET A 1 5.58 -23.23 38.70
C MET A 1 4.84 -21.90 38.73
N GLY A 2 4.47 -21.40 37.56
CA GLY A 2 3.73 -20.16 37.38
C GLY A 2 2.87 -20.34 36.14
N PHE A 3 1.57 -20.13 36.30
CA PHE A 3 0.54 -20.42 35.30
C PHE A 3 0.69 -19.51 34.08
N PHE A 4 0.93 -20.10 32.91
CA PHE A 4 0.64 -19.47 31.62
C PHE A 4 -0.83 -19.70 31.30
N LEU A 5 -1.61 -18.62 31.22
CA LEU A 5 -2.93 -18.65 30.59
C LEU A 5 -2.73 -18.51 29.07
N PRO A 6 -3.45 -19.29 28.25
CA PRO A 6 -3.39 -19.14 26.81
C PRO A 6 -4.14 -17.87 26.39
N LEU A 7 -3.46 -16.96 25.70
CA LEU A 7 -4.11 -15.92 24.90
C LEU A 7 -4.66 -16.58 23.63
N ASP A 8 -5.88 -17.09 23.72
CA ASP A 8 -6.78 -17.11 22.58
C ASP A 8 -7.42 -15.72 22.43
N VAL A 9 -7.74 -15.35 21.18
CA VAL A 9 -8.39 -14.11 20.70
C VAL A 9 -7.43 -13.04 20.18
N LEU A 10 -7.06 -13.17 18.90
CA LEU A 10 -7.22 -12.16 17.83
C LEU A 10 -6.77 -12.76 16.48
N GLN A 11 -7.58 -13.67 15.94
CA GLN A 11 -7.58 -13.94 14.50
C GLN A 11 -8.77 -13.21 13.91
N THR A 12 -8.54 -12.25 13.00
CA THR A 12 -9.34 -12.02 11.77
C THR A 12 -8.85 -10.79 11.01
N SER A 13 -7.78 -10.97 10.23
CA SER A 13 -7.54 -10.20 9.00
C SER A 13 -6.97 -11.15 7.95
N THR A 14 -7.83 -12.05 7.45
CA THR A 14 -7.49 -12.82 6.26
C THR A 14 -7.72 -11.92 5.06
N ILE A 15 -6.66 -11.39 4.46
CA ILE A 15 -6.70 -11.07 3.03
C ILE A 15 -6.94 -12.41 2.34
N LEU A 16 -8.19 -12.66 1.93
CA LEU A 16 -8.54 -13.80 1.11
C LEU A 16 -7.76 -13.66 -0.20
N GLN A 17 -6.65 -14.39 -0.32
CA GLN A 17 -6.01 -14.66 -1.59
C GLN A 17 -6.97 -15.53 -2.43
N ASN A 18 -7.92 -14.87 -3.11
CA ASN A 18 -8.79 -15.54 -4.07
C ASN A 18 -8.00 -15.84 -5.35
N ASN A 19 -7.41 -17.03 -5.41
CA ASN A 19 -6.91 -17.64 -6.65
C ASN A 19 -8.05 -18.17 -7.53
N HIS A 20 -9.05 -17.33 -7.83
CA HIS A 20 -10.07 -17.65 -8.82
C HIS A 20 -10.15 -16.54 -9.87
N HIS A 21 -9.64 -16.84 -11.06
CA HIS A 21 -9.93 -16.09 -12.27
C HIS A 21 -11.46 -15.94 -12.41
N PRO A 22 -12.01 -14.71 -12.52
CA PRO A 22 -13.36 -14.55 -13.00
C PRO A 22 -13.39 -15.00 -14.46
N LEU A 23 -14.30 -15.93 -14.77
CA LEU A 23 -14.68 -16.24 -16.15
C LEU A 23 -15.07 -14.92 -16.85
N PRO A 24 -14.71 -14.73 -18.14
CA PRO A 24 -15.13 -13.55 -18.88
C PRO A 24 -16.66 -13.49 -18.92
N PRO A 25 -17.27 -12.31 -18.77
CA PRO A 25 -18.70 -12.16 -18.97
C PRO A 25 -19.07 -12.53 -20.42
N PRO A 26 -20.31 -12.98 -20.68
CA PRO A 26 -20.76 -13.37 -22.01
C PRO A 26 -20.61 -12.21 -22.99
N SER A 27 -19.96 -12.48 -24.12
CA SER A 27 -19.72 -11.57 -25.23
C SER A 27 -21.05 -11.07 -25.80
N PHE A 28 -21.43 -9.84 -25.47
CA PHE A 28 -22.41 -9.10 -26.28
C PHE A 28 -21.64 -8.49 -27.46
N LEU A 29 -21.83 -9.07 -28.65
CA LEU A 29 -21.44 -8.45 -29.91
C LEU A 29 -22.30 -7.20 -30.11
N ILE A 30 -21.73 -6.02 -29.86
CA ILE A 30 -22.26 -4.76 -30.35
C ILE A 30 -21.47 -4.45 -31.63
N SER A 31 -22.10 -4.66 -32.79
CA SER A 31 -21.62 -4.10 -34.05
C SER A 31 -21.87 -2.59 -34.03
N CYS A 32 -20.80 -1.81 -33.97
CA CYS A 32 -20.85 -0.38 -34.28
C CYS A 32 -20.41 -0.19 -35.74
N GLU A 33 -21.34 0.20 -36.61
CA GLU A 33 -21.00 0.71 -37.94
C GLU A 33 -20.29 2.07 -37.80
N TYR A 34 -19.08 2.15 -38.31
CA TYR A 34 -18.27 3.37 -38.34
C TYR A 34 -18.60 4.16 -39.62
N VAL A 35 -19.23 5.32 -39.47
CA VAL A 35 -19.39 6.30 -40.56
C VAL A 35 -18.34 7.39 -40.37
N SER A 36 -17.37 7.45 -41.29
CA SER A 36 -16.33 8.48 -41.31
C SER A 36 -16.86 9.83 -41.75
N PRO A 37 -16.36 10.94 -41.16
CA PRO A 37 -16.22 12.18 -41.89
C PRO A 37 -14.74 12.59 -42.02
N SER A 38 -14.35 12.82 -43.26
CA SER A 38 -13.16 13.56 -43.66
C SER A 38 -13.24 15.02 -43.22
N SER A 39 -12.22 15.56 -42.56
CA SER A 39 -11.43 16.70 -43.07
C SER A 39 -10.53 17.30 -41.99
N THR A 40 -9.34 17.68 -42.46
CA THR A 40 -8.27 18.42 -41.81
C THR A 40 -8.67 19.84 -41.42
N ALA A 41 -8.55 20.20 -40.12
CA ALA A 41 -8.05 21.51 -39.64
C ALA A 41 -8.40 21.74 -38.16
N VAL A 42 -7.74 21.04 -37.22
CA VAL A 42 -7.92 21.35 -35.79
C VAL A 42 -6.67 20.96 -34.99
N GLN A 43 -5.79 21.92 -34.70
CA GLN A 43 -4.64 21.71 -33.79
C GLN A 43 -4.65 22.65 -32.56
N GLN A 44 -5.66 23.53 -32.44
CA GLN A 44 -5.88 24.36 -31.25
C GLN A 44 -7.21 24.13 -30.53
N GLN A 45 -8.15 23.34 -31.09
CA GLN A 45 -9.37 22.93 -30.38
C GLN A 45 -9.12 21.72 -29.46
N ASN A 46 -8.07 20.93 -29.70
CA ASN A 46 -7.80 19.69 -28.97
C ASN A 46 -7.54 19.88 -27.47
N GLN A 47 -7.11 21.07 -27.00
CA GLN A 47 -7.00 21.33 -25.56
C GLN A 47 -8.35 21.64 -24.90
N ARG A 48 -9.33 22.19 -25.63
CA ARG A 48 -10.70 22.37 -25.13
C ARG A 48 -11.55 21.11 -25.27
N ASP A 49 -11.29 20.32 -26.31
CA ASP A 49 -12.01 19.06 -26.54
C ASP A 49 -11.50 17.93 -25.64
N CYS A 50 -10.26 17.96 -25.13
CA CYS A 50 -9.81 17.02 -24.09
C CYS A 50 -10.62 17.19 -22.78
N PHE A 51 -10.98 18.44 -22.45
CA PHE A 51 -11.89 18.75 -21.35
C PHE A 51 -13.34 18.32 -21.63
N ARG A 52 -13.70 18.13 -22.90
CA ARG A 52 -15.03 17.69 -23.31
C ARG A 52 -15.08 16.17 -23.36
N ASP A 53 -14.16 15.50 -24.04
CA ASP A 53 -14.19 14.05 -24.28
C ASP A 53 -13.89 13.19 -23.03
N CYS A 54 -13.16 13.71 -22.02
CA CYS A 54 -13.15 13.07 -20.69
C CYS A 54 -14.50 13.20 -19.93
N PHE A 55 -15.38 14.10 -20.35
CA PHE A 55 -16.64 14.44 -19.69
C PHE A 55 -17.90 14.25 -20.56
N SER A 56 -17.80 13.88 -21.84
CA SER A 56 -18.92 13.83 -22.79
C SER A 56 -19.28 12.44 -23.32
N SER A 57 -18.88 11.37 -22.62
CA SER A 57 -19.67 10.15 -22.65
C SER A 57 -20.95 10.34 -21.81
N PRO A 58 -22.12 9.83 -22.26
CA PRO A 58 -23.38 10.07 -21.57
C PRO A 58 -23.30 9.54 -20.12
N LEU A 59 -23.66 10.43 -19.20
CA LEU A 59 -23.72 10.30 -17.74
C LEU A 59 -24.53 9.08 -17.24
N SER A 60 -24.04 7.86 -17.46
CA SER A 60 -24.15 6.83 -16.44
C SER A 60 -22.90 6.98 -15.59
N SER A 61 -23.03 7.54 -14.39
CA SER A 61 -21.96 7.43 -13.41
C SER A 61 -21.84 5.95 -13.05
N ASP A 62 -20.95 5.25 -13.75
CA ASP A 62 -20.68 3.85 -13.45
C ASP A 62 -20.13 3.81 -12.03
N HIS A 63 -20.90 3.16 -11.17
CA HIS A 63 -20.51 2.90 -9.80
C HIS A 63 -20.34 1.41 -9.64
N TYR A 64 -19.32 1.05 -8.91
CA TYR A 64 -19.08 -0.33 -8.51
C TYR A 64 -19.54 -0.48 -7.08
N SER A 65 -20.29 -1.55 -6.82
CA SER A 65 -20.82 -1.85 -5.50
C SER A 65 -20.40 -3.25 -5.08
N TRP A 66 -19.91 -3.37 -3.85
CA TRP A 66 -19.54 -4.63 -3.21
C TRP A 66 -20.32 -4.78 -1.91
N ASN A 67 -20.99 -5.93 -1.76
CA ASN A 67 -21.64 -6.32 -0.51
C ASN A 67 -20.64 -7.17 0.28
N LEU A 68 -20.05 -6.59 1.33
CA LEU A 68 -19.02 -7.24 2.14
C LEU A 68 -19.58 -7.57 3.54
N PRO A 69 -18.96 -8.51 4.29
CA PRO A 69 -19.48 -8.94 5.60
C PRO A 69 -19.68 -7.81 6.61
N ASN A 70 -18.86 -6.76 6.54
CA ASN A 70 -18.88 -5.62 7.46
C ASN A 70 -19.67 -4.41 6.93
N GLY A 71 -20.32 -4.54 5.76
CA GLY A 71 -21.12 -3.48 5.15
C GLY A 71 -20.88 -3.35 3.65
N ASN A 72 -21.64 -2.47 3.02
CA ASN A 72 -21.53 -2.22 1.59
C ASN A 72 -20.46 -1.15 1.31
N VAL A 73 -19.78 -1.30 0.18
CA VAL A 73 -18.90 -0.27 -0.38
C VAL A 73 -19.34 0.00 -1.80
N GLN A 74 -19.62 1.26 -2.09
CA GLN A 74 -19.82 1.80 -3.42
C GLN A 74 -18.70 2.79 -3.77
N LEU A 75 -18.09 2.66 -4.95
CA LEU A 75 -17.10 3.60 -5.48
C LEU A 75 -17.54 4.08 -6.87
N ASN A 76 -17.45 5.39 -7.09
CA ASN A 76 -17.67 5.99 -8.41
C ASN A 76 -16.50 5.69 -9.33
N ASN A 77 -16.73 5.60 -10.63
CA ASN A 77 -15.70 5.53 -11.66
C ASN A 77 -15.94 6.65 -12.69
N PRO A 78 -15.13 7.72 -12.68
CA PRO A 78 -13.96 7.94 -11.84
C PRO A 78 -14.27 8.30 -10.39
N LEU A 79 -13.36 7.95 -9.49
CA LEU A 79 -13.33 8.41 -8.10
C LEU A 79 -12.47 9.68 -8.00
N SER A 80 -13.09 10.81 -7.66
CA SER A 80 -12.37 12.04 -7.34
C SER A 80 -11.72 11.93 -5.95
N PHE A 81 -10.40 11.99 -5.91
CA PHE A 81 -9.62 11.96 -4.67
C PHE A 81 -8.79 13.24 -4.54
N LYS A 82 -8.72 13.83 -3.33
CA LYS A 82 -7.97 15.09 -3.10
C LYS A 82 -6.61 14.79 -2.49
N GLY A 83 -5.60 15.58 -2.85
CA GLY A 83 -4.28 15.52 -2.20
C GLY A 83 -3.32 14.48 -2.78
N ILE A 84 -3.73 13.69 -3.78
CA ILE A 84 -2.81 12.82 -4.52
C ILE A 84 -2.06 13.68 -5.54
N SER A 85 -0.76 13.84 -5.36
CA SER A 85 0.13 14.47 -6.33
C SER A 85 0.78 13.37 -7.17
N VAL A 86 0.25 13.10 -8.36
CA VAL A 86 0.88 12.16 -9.31
C VAL A 86 1.90 12.95 -10.12
N GLY A 87 3.19 12.55 -10.08
CA GLY A 87 4.18 13.06 -11.03
C GLY A 87 5.08 14.24 -10.58
N GLY A 88 5.49 14.30 -9.32
CA GLY A 88 6.76 14.94 -8.94
C GLY A 88 6.92 16.46 -9.13
N GLU A 89 5.88 17.22 -9.47
CA GLU A 89 5.95 18.68 -9.43
C GLU A 89 5.85 19.18 -7.98
N ALA A 90 6.98 19.07 -7.27
CA ALA A 90 7.23 19.69 -5.99
C ALA A 90 7.32 21.22 -6.15
N GLY A 91 6.21 21.88 -6.46
CA GLY A 91 6.22 23.33 -6.70
C GLY A 91 4.87 23.94 -7.02
N GLY A 92 4.06 24.25 -6.01
CA GLY A 92 3.10 25.36 -6.08
C GLY A 92 1.60 25.02 -6.03
N GLY A 93 1.07 24.88 -4.82
CA GLY A 93 -0.05 25.72 -4.35
C GLY A 93 -1.47 25.53 -4.91
N LYS A 94 -1.80 24.52 -5.72
CA LYS A 94 -3.20 24.18 -6.03
C LYS A 94 -3.50 22.75 -5.62
N SER A 95 -4.49 22.59 -4.74
CA SER A 95 -5.10 21.29 -4.39
C SER A 95 -5.73 20.70 -5.65
N SER A 96 -4.96 19.97 -6.45
CA SER A 96 -5.48 19.17 -7.55
C SER A 96 -6.25 17.99 -6.98
N SER A 97 -7.46 17.78 -7.50
CA SER A 97 -8.13 16.49 -7.38
C SER A 97 -7.57 15.58 -8.45
N THR A 98 -7.22 14.36 -8.07
CA THR A 98 -6.82 13.30 -8.99
C THR A 98 -8.00 12.36 -9.17
N SER A 99 -8.28 11.99 -10.42
CA SER A 99 -9.31 11.00 -10.74
C SER A 99 -8.68 9.61 -10.79
N LEU A 100 -9.21 8.72 -9.96
CA LEU A 100 -8.82 7.31 -9.87
C LEU A 100 -9.86 6.44 -10.57
N TRP A 101 -9.42 5.47 -11.35
CA TRP A 101 -10.29 4.73 -12.26
C TRP A 101 -10.23 3.22 -12.03
N ASN A 102 -11.25 2.52 -12.53
CA ASN A 102 -11.33 1.06 -12.64
C ASN A 102 -11.03 0.35 -11.32
N PRO A 103 -11.88 0.54 -10.29
CA PRO A 103 -11.63 -0.06 -8.99
C PRO A 103 -11.69 -1.58 -9.03
N VAL A 104 -10.63 -2.21 -8.52
CA VAL A 104 -10.52 -3.67 -8.38
C VAL A 104 -10.39 -4.00 -6.89
N PHE A 105 -11.32 -4.77 -6.36
CA PHE A 105 -11.30 -5.22 -4.97
C PHE A 105 -10.05 -6.06 -4.68
N LEU A 106 -9.29 -5.69 -3.64
CA LEU A 106 -8.09 -6.40 -3.19
C LEU A 106 -8.33 -7.26 -1.95
N GLY A 107 -9.22 -6.83 -1.07
CA GLY A 107 -9.52 -7.55 0.17
C GLY A 107 -10.26 -6.69 1.19
N SER A 108 -10.68 -7.32 2.29
CA SER A 108 -11.34 -6.64 3.40
C SER A 108 -10.97 -7.29 4.72
N GLY A 109 -10.76 -6.46 5.76
CA GLY A 109 -10.46 -6.90 7.12
C GLY A 109 -11.41 -6.29 8.15
N GLY A 110 -11.05 -6.40 9.42
CA GLY A 110 -11.84 -5.89 10.54
C GLY A 110 -11.98 -4.36 10.56
N SER A 111 -11.08 -3.63 9.89
CA SER A 111 -10.98 -2.17 9.88
C SER A 111 -11.47 -1.50 8.58
N ALA A 112 -11.28 -2.14 7.43
CA ALA A 112 -11.57 -1.54 6.13
C ALA A 112 -11.76 -2.56 4.99
N ALA A 113 -12.19 -2.06 3.82
CA ALA A 113 -12.06 -2.72 2.53
C ALA A 113 -11.06 -1.96 1.64
N VAL A 114 -10.28 -2.69 0.84
CA VAL A 114 -9.18 -2.15 0.03
C VAL A 114 -9.43 -2.44 -1.44
N PHE A 115 -9.18 -1.44 -2.29
CA PHE A 115 -9.37 -1.49 -3.74
C PHE A 115 -8.12 -0.94 -4.42
N SER A 116 -7.69 -1.51 -5.54
CA SER A 116 -6.70 -0.87 -6.41
C SER A 116 -7.42 -0.07 -7.49
N LEU A 117 -6.91 1.13 -7.77
CA LEU A 117 -7.39 2.01 -8.83
C LEU A 117 -6.21 2.50 -9.66
N SER A 118 -6.43 2.77 -10.93
CA SER A 118 -5.41 3.34 -11.82
C SER A 118 -5.45 4.86 -11.78
N THR A 119 -4.28 5.49 -11.70
CA THR A 119 -4.15 6.92 -12.03
C THR A 119 -4.10 7.02 -13.55
N HIS A 120 -5.05 7.70 -14.17
CA HIS A 120 -4.93 8.08 -15.58
C HIS A 120 -4.53 9.55 -15.61
N SER A 121 -3.36 9.84 -16.16
CA SER A 121 -3.07 11.21 -16.59
C SER A 121 -3.88 11.46 -17.88
N CYS A 122 -4.65 12.54 -17.92
CA CYS A 122 -5.38 12.93 -19.13
C CYS A 122 -4.41 13.28 -20.28
N ASP A 123 -3.14 13.55 -19.98
CA ASP A 123 -2.13 13.91 -20.97
C ASP A 123 -1.66 12.73 -21.84
N ASP A 124 -1.82 11.48 -21.39
CA ASP A 124 -1.33 10.29 -22.10
C ASP A 124 -2.15 9.91 -23.35
N TYR A 125 -3.32 10.53 -23.55
CA TYR A 125 -4.18 10.24 -24.69
C TYR A 125 -3.70 10.88 -26.01
N ASN A 126 -2.88 11.94 -25.94
CA ASN A 126 -2.41 12.64 -27.14
C ASN A 126 -1.11 12.10 -27.75
N THR A 127 -0.36 11.26 -27.05
CA THR A 127 0.96 10.76 -27.49
C THR A 127 0.93 9.34 -28.07
N SER A 128 -0.19 8.64 -27.98
CA SER A 128 -0.31 7.22 -28.36
C SER A 128 -0.80 6.97 -29.81
N SER A 129 -0.99 8.01 -30.64
CA SER A 129 -1.41 7.85 -32.05
C SER A 129 -0.25 7.77 -33.07
N THR A 130 1.02 7.75 -32.63
CA THR A 130 2.16 7.66 -33.55
C THR A 130 2.95 6.37 -33.36
N ARG A 131 2.64 5.39 -34.21
CA ARG A 131 3.43 4.18 -34.54
C ARG A 131 3.67 3.20 -33.39
N VAL A 132 2.87 2.13 -33.42
CA VAL A 132 3.15 0.80 -32.88
C VAL A 132 4.58 0.40 -33.26
N SER A 133 5.52 0.62 -32.36
CA SER A 133 6.80 -0.07 -32.36
C SER A 133 6.65 -1.21 -31.38
N GLU A 134 6.52 -2.43 -31.91
CA GLU A 134 6.57 -3.67 -31.15
C GLU A 134 7.86 -3.68 -30.33
N GLY A 135 7.75 -3.41 -29.02
CA GLY A 135 8.90 -3.34 -28.13
C GLY A 135 8.81 -2.32 -26.99
N SER A 136 7.78 -1.45 -26.94
CA SER A 136 7.66 -0.49 -25.85
C SER A 136 7.13 -1.16 -24.57
N THR A 137 8.00 -1.23 -23.57
CA THR A 137 7.71 -1.32 -22.13
C THR A 137 6.30 -0.82 -21.82
N GLN A 138 5.45 -1.75 -21.40
CA GLN A 138 4.12 -1.52 -20.83
C GLN A 138 4.23 -0.32 -19.88
N SER A 139 3.65 0.83 -20.22
CA SER A 139 3.63 1.97 -19.30
C SER A 139 2.88 1.50 -18.07
N THR A 140 3.60 1.29 -16.97
CA THR A 140 3.03 0.85 -15.71
C THR A 140 2.14 1.98 -15.26
N THR A 141 0.83 1.89 -15.53
CA THR A 141 -0.14 2.81 -14.95
C THR A 141 0.03 2.73 -13.44
N ASP A 142 0.38 3.87 -12.82
CA ASP A 142 0.59 3.93 -11.39
C ASP A 142 -0.72 3.57 -10.69
N LYS A 143 -0.68 2.45 -9.98
CA LYS A 143 -1.82 1.96 -9.20
C LYS A 143 -1.75 2.54 -7.79
N VAL A 144 -2.91 2.97 -7.31
CA VAL A 144 -3.12 3.46 -5.94
C VAL A 144 -4.07 2.50 -5.23
N ALA A 145 -3.78 2.13 -3.99
CA ALA A 145 -4.75 1.44 -3.15
C ALA A 145 -5.65 2.47 -2.46
N VAL A 146 -6.96 2.29 -2.51
CA VAL A 146 -7.93 3.06 -1.74
C VAL A 146 -8.48 2.15 -0.64
N LYS A 147 -8.21 2.50 0.61
CA LYS A 147 -8.72 1.82 1.80
C LYS A 147 -9.93 2.60 2.33
N VAL A 148 -11.10 1.98 2.30
CA VAL A 148 -12.38 2.53 2.78
C VAL A 148 -12.66 1.97 4.17
N SER A 149 -12.66 2.82 5.20
CA SER A 149 -12.88 2.39 6.58
C SER A 149 -14.28 1.83 6.78
N TRP A 150 -14.46 0.97 7.79
CA TRP A 150 -15.78 0.79 8.41
C TRP A 150 -16.08 1.96 9.34
N LYS A 151 -17.37 2.21 9.64
CA LYS A 151 -17.78 3.36 10.45
C LYS A 151 -17.12 3.38 11.84
N ARG A 152 -17.05 2.23 12.50
CA ARG A 152 -16.40 2.08 13.82
C ARG A 152 -14.87 2.18 13.77
N SER A 153 -14.28 2.07 12.59
CA SER A 153 -12.83 1.98 12.38
C SER A 153 -12.25 3.27 11.77
N ARG A 154 -13.08 4.31 11.60
CA ARG A 154 -12.67 5.60 11.04
C ARG A 154 -11.39 6.14 11.68
N THR A 155 -11.39 6.31 13.00
CA THR A 155 -10.26 6.91 13.73
C THR A 155 -8.98 6.09 13.60
N SER A 156 -9.10 4.76 13.53
CA SER A 156 -7.95 3.87 13.33
C SER A 156 -7.35 4.03 11.93
N VAL A 157 -8.18 4.12 10.88
CA VAL A 157 -7.72 4.38 9.51
C VAL A 157 -7.17 5.81 9.32
N GLU A 158 -7.73 6.81 10.00
CA GLU A 158 -7.16 8.17 10.04
C GLU A 158 -5.77 8.19 10.69
N LYS A 159 -5.64 7.50 11.83
CA LYS A 159 -4.38 7.34 12.56
C LYS A 159 -3.32 6.63 11.72
N GLU A 160 -3.69 5.59 11.00
CA GLU A 160 -2.81 4.87 10.07
C GLU A 160 -2.15 5.84 9.08
N CYS A 161 -2.93 6.67 8.38
CA CYS A 161 -2.38 7.65 7.44
C CYS A 161 -1.39 8.64 8.11
N SER A 162 -1.67 9.06 9.34
CA SER A 162 -0.78 9.93 10.11
C SER A 162 0.55 9.24 10.47
N VAL A 163 0.49 7.96 10.86
CA VAL A 163 1.69 7.15 11.12
C VAL A 163 2.51 6.97 9.85
N LEU A 164 1.88 6.63 8.73
CA LEU A 164 2.56 6.45 7.44
C LEU A 164 3.31 7.71 6.99
N ARG A 165 2.70 8.89 7.12
CA ARG A 165 3.39 10.17 6.84
C ARG A 165 4.57 10.43 7.76
N SER A 166 4.51 9.93 9.00
CA SER A 166 5.60 10.05 9.95
C SER A 166 6.77 9.13 9.59
N LEU A 167 6.47 7.92 9.13
CA LEU A 167 7.44 6.96 8.61
C LEU A 167 8.10 7.47 7.33
N GLU A 168 7.32 8.04 6.41
CA GLU A 168 7.81 8.68 5.20
C GLU A 168 8.75 9.85 5.51
N ALA A 169 8.37 10.75 6.44
CA ALA A 169 9.21 11.86 6.87
C ALA A 169 10.53 11.40 7.53
N ALA A 170 10.54 10.21 8.13
CA ALA A 170 11.72 9.56 8.69
C ALA A 170 12.49 8.70 7.67
N ASN A 171 12.07 8.67 6.40
CA ASN A 171 12.63 7.86 5.32
C ASN A 171 12.69 6.36 5.65
N VAL A 172 11.68 5.83 6.37
CA VAL A 172 11.60 4.39 6.64
C VAL A 172 11.32 3.65 5.33
N PRO A 173 12.15 2.67 4.94
CA PRO A 173 11.98 1.96 3.66
C PRO A 173 10.87 0.90 3.77
N HIS A 174 10.43 0.41 2.60
CA HIS A 174 9.53 -0.75 2.46
C HIS A 174 8.19 -0.66 3.20
N VAL A 175 7.71 0.55 3.51
CA VAL A 175 6.36 0.78 4.05
C VAL A 175 5.47 1.41 2.98
N GLU A 176 4.16 1.15 3.05
CA GLU A 176 3.21 1.92 2.25
C GLU A 176 3.21 3.40 2.67
N GLN A 177 2.90 4.28 1.72
CA GLN A 177 2.85 5.72 1.88
C GLN A 177 1.40 6.18 1.83
N CYS A 178 1.01 7.10 2.72
CA CYS A 178 -0.32 7.72 2.66
C CYS A 178 -0.32 8.96 1.76
N LEU A 179 -0.90 8.81 0.57
CA LEU A 179 -1.03 9.87 -0.42
C LEU A 179 -2.09 10.91 -0.02
N GLY A 180 -3.12 10.52 0.74
CA GLY A 180 -4.18 11.44 1.12
C GLY A 180 -5.33 10.78 1.86
N ILE A 181 -6.20 11.63 2.42
CA ILE A 181 -7.42 11.23 3.13
C ILE A 181 -8.61 12.05 2.66
N ASN A 182 -9.73 11.37 2.41
CA ASN A 182 -11.02 11.96 2.04
C ASN A 182 -12.15 11.37 2.90
N GLU A 183 -13.23 12.13 3.04
CA GLU A 183 -14.51 11.59 3.50
C GLU A 183 -15.05 10.57 2.48
N TYR A 184 -15.68 9.51 2.98
CA TYR A 184 -16.36 8.55 2.12
C TYR A 184 -17.70 9.13 1.64
N PRO A 185 -17.93 9.31 0.32
CA PRO A 185 -19.05 10.12 -0.17
C PRO A 185 -20.43 9.48 0.02
N ASN A 186 -20.49 8.16 0.16
CA ASN A 186 -21.76 7.42 0.16
C ASN A 186 -22.29 7.12 1.57
N GLU A 187 -21.50 7.34 2.62
CA GLU A 187 -21.92 7.08 3.99
C GLU A 187 -21.13 7.93 5.00
N GLU A 188 -21.86 8.75 5.76
CA GLU A 188 -21.28 9.63 6.79
C GLU A 188 -20.60 8.84 7.92
N GLY A 189 -19.45 9.34 8.36
CA GLY A 189 -18.67 8.75 9.44
C GLY A 189 -17.68 7.68 8.99
N ARG A 190 -17.45 7.54 7.68
CA ARG A 190 -16.40 6.69 7.09
C ARG A 190 -15.39 7.55 6.35
N VAL A 191 -14.16 7.07 6.24
CA VAL A 191 -13.08 7.74 5.49
C VAL A 191 -12.52 6.82 4.42
N MET A 192 -11.87 7.44 3.44
CA MET A 192 -11.03 6.78 2.46
C MET A 192 -9.61 7.32 2.59
N ILE A 193 -8.62 6.44 2.61
CA ILE A 193 -7.21 6.82 2.45
C ILE A 193 -6.65 6.24 1.17
N ALA A 194 -5.79 7.00 0.49
CA ALA A 194 -5.08 6.57 -0.71
C ALA A 194 -3.64 6.18 -0.33
N LEU A 195 -3.19 5.02 -0.80
CA LEU A 195 -1.96 4.34 -0.39
C LEU A 195 -1.13 3.91 -1.61
N SER A 196 0.20 3.90 -1.47
CA SER A 196 1.16 3.48 -2.50
C SER A 196 2.43 2.90 -1.88
N PRO A 197 3.14 1.94 -2.50
CA PRO A 197 2.84 1.32 -3.78
C PRO A 197 1.80 0.18 -3.66
N VAL A 198 1.14 -0.13 -4.77
CA VAL A 198 0.37 -1.38 -4.91
C VAL A 198 1.32 -2.45 -5.46
N VAL A 199 1.66 -3.45 -4.64
CA VAL A 199 2.53 -4.55 -5.07
C VAL A 199 1.87 -5.32 -6.23
N PRO A 200 2.50 -5.41 -7.41
CA PRO A 200 1.93 -6.13 -8.54
C PRO A 200 1.76 -7.62 -8.21
N SER A 201 0.63 -8.21 -8.58
CA SER A 201 0.35 -9.64 -8.40
C SER A 201 0.96 -10.53 -9.49
N ASN A 202 1.86 -10.00 -10.32
CA ASN A 202 2.45 -10.74 -11.44
C ASN A 202 3.48 -11.75 -10.90
N GLY A 203 3.02 -12.97 -10.63
CA GLY A 203 3.78 -14.02 -9.92
C GLY A 203 3.18 -14.38 -8.55
N GLY A 204 2.18 -13.63 -8.10
CA GLY A 204 1.57 -13.77 -6.78
C GLY A 204 2.29 -12.96 -5.71
N THR A 205 1.58 -12.75 -4.60
CA THR A 205 2.11 -12.14 -3.38
C THR A 205 1.93 -13.11 -2.22
N THR A 206 2.68 -12.94 -1.15
CA THR A 206 2.56 -13.75 0.07
C THR A 206 2.89 -12.93 1.31
N SER A 207 2.38 -13.34 2.46
CA SER A 207 2.77 -12.79 3.77
C SER A 207 3.84 -13.64 4.46
N SER A 208 4.28 -14.75 3.87
CA SER A 208 5.25 -15.67 4.47
C SER A 208 6.54 -15.73 3.65
N LEU A 209 7.67 -15.45 4.31
CA LEU A 209 8.99 -15.56 3.69
C LEU A 209 9.32 -16.99 3.21
N SER A 210 8.72 -18.02 3.81
CA SER A 210 8.86 -19.41 3.37
C SER A 210 8.29 -19.66 1.97
N ASN A 211 7.32 -18.86 1.54
CA ASN A 211 6.65 -18.98 0.24
C ASN A 211 7.31 -18.11 -0.85
N VAL A 212 8.32 -17.33 -0.49
CA VAL A 212 9.13 -16.56 -1.44
C VAL A 212 10.11 -17.52 -2.12
N LYS A 213 10.37 -17.28 -3.41
CA LYS A 213 11.31 -18.07 -4.20
C LYS A 213 12.68 -18.15 -3.52
N ALA A 214 13.17 -19.38 -3.37
CA ALA A 214 14.42 -19.65 -2.69
C ALA A 214 15.61 -18.91 -3.32
N GLY A 215 16.59 -18.55 -2.49
CA GLY A 215 17.81 -17.87 -2.92
C GLY A 215 17.72 -16.35 -2.75
N GLN A 216 18.02 -15.59 -3.80
CA GLN A 216 18.12 -14.13 -3.71
C GLN A 216 16.80 -13.43 -3.33
N PRO A 217 15.62 -13.83 -3.83
CA PRO A 217 14.36 -13.19 -3.44
C PRO A 217 14.08 -13.31 -1.93
N GLN A 218 14.29 -14.49 -1.34
CA GLN A 218 14.20 -14.66 0.12
C GLN A 218 15.17 -13.76 0.89
N LYS A 219 16.42 -13.65 0.43
CA LYS A 219 17.42 -12.75 1.05
C LYS A 219 16.96 -11.29 1.01
N ASN A 220 16.41 -10.84 -0.12
CA ASN A 220 15.88 -9.49 -0.27
C ASN A 220 14.74 -9.26 0.71
N ALA A 221 13.79 -10.19 0.81
CA ALA A 221 12.65 -10.07 1.71
C ALA A 221 13.08 -10.03 3.19
N VAL A 222 14.04 -10.88 3.61
CA VAL A 222 14.61 -10.84 4.97
C VAL A 222 15.26 -9.49 5.23
N LYS A 223 16.09 -9.02 4.29
CA LYS A 223 16.77 -7.72 4.41
C LYS A 223 15.76 -6.59 4.55
N SER A 224 14.72 -6.55 3.70
CA SER A 224 13.65 -5.54 3.78
C SER A 224 12.93 -5.57 5.13
N ALA A 225 12.66 -6.75 5.70
CA ALA A 225 12.02 -6.85 7.01
C ALA A 225 12.88 -6.24 8.12
N ILE A 226 14.20 -6.52 8.11
CA ILE A 226 15.12 -5.97 9.10
C ILE A 226 15.34 -4.47 8.92
N GLU A 227 15.53 -3.99 7.69
CA GLU A 227 15.64 -2.56 7.39
C GLU A 227 14.39 -1.79 7.85
N THR A 228 13.20 -2.34 7.60
CA THR A 228 11.93 -1.73 8.04
C THR A 228 11.83 -1.68 9.55
N MET A 229 12.11 -2.80 10.23
CA MET A 229 12.07 -2.87 11.70
C MET A 229 12.97 -1.80 12.33
N VAL A 230 14.23 -1.75 11.90
CA VAL A 230 15.20 -0.78 12.43
C VAL A 230 14.81 0.66 12.08
N GLY A 231 14.34 0.90 10.85
CA GLY A 231 13.86 2.22 10.42
C GLY A 231 12.67 2.70 11.25
N MET A 232 11.68 1.84 11.51
CA MET A 232 10.53 2.14 12.35
C MET A 232 10.94 2.46 13.80
N LEU A 233 11.83 1.64 14.37
CA LEU A 233 12.36 1.87 15.73
C LEU A 233 13.11 3.21 15.82
N SER A 234 13.90 3.56 14.80
CA SER A 234 14.60 4.84 14.70
C SER A 234 13.61 6.02 14.63
N ALA A 235 12.51 5.85 13.89
CA ALA A 235 11.42 6.83 13.81
C ALA A 235 10.58 6.91 15.11
N GLY A 236 10.87 6.07 16.10
CA GLY A 236 10.10 5.98 17.34
C GLY A 236 8.69 5.45 17.11
N ILE A 237 8.52 4.50 16.19
CA ILE A 237 7.24 3.88 15.85
C ILE A 237 7.36 2.37 15.97
N VAL A 238 6.34 1.74 16.54
CA VAL A 238 6.21 0.27 16.66
C VAL A 238 4.80 -0.16 16.28
N THR A 239 4.63 -1.41 15.87
CA THR A 239 3.32 -2.03 15.63
C THR A 239 3.26 -3.42 16.25
N VAL A 240 2.06 -3.92 16.52
CA VAL A 240 1.77 -5.24 17.11
C VAL A 240 0.94 -6.12 16.16
N ASP A 241 0.90 -5.72 14.89
CA ASP A 241 0.25 -6.48 13.83
C ASP A 241 1.06 -6.29 12.55
N VAL A 242 2.20 -6.97 12.48
CA VAL A 242 3.10 -6.89 11.34
C VAL A 242 2.53 -7.67 10.15
N GLN A 243 2.12 -6.95 9.10
CA GLN A 243 1.58 -7.55 7.88
C GLN A 243 2.46 -7.22 6.65
N PRO A 244 3.39 -8.10 6.26
CA PRO A 244 4.17 -7.92 5.04
C PRO A 244 3.37 -8.40 3.82
N LEU A 245 3.48 -7.66 2.71
CA LEU A 245 3.07 -8.08 1.38
C LEU A 245 4.32 -8.27 0.52
N ILE A 246 4.66 -9.52 0.21
CA ILE A 246 5.92 -9.89 -0.43
C ILE A 246 5.66 -10.44 -1.82
N ALA A 247 6.31 -9.86 -2.84
CA ALA A 247 6.33 -10.42 -4.18
C ALA A 247 7.14 -11.72 -4.20
N THR A 248 6.50 -12.83 -4.59
CA THR A 248 7.09 -14.19 -4.47
C THR A 248 8.35 -14.38 -5.33
N GLU A 249 8.42 -13.71 -6.49
CA GLU A 249 9.51 -13.88 -7.46
C GLU A 249 10.71 -12.96 -7.20
N THR A 250 10.49 -11.76 -6.67
CA THR A 250 11.54 -10.73 -6.50
C THR A 250 11.97 -10.57 -5.05
N GLY A 251 11.10 -10.93 -4.10
CA GLY A 251 11.28 -10.65 -2.68
C GLY A 251 11.09 -9.19 -2.31
N GLU A 252 10.53 -8.38 -3.22
CA GLU A 252 10.12 -7.01 -2.91
C GLU A 252 9.02 -7.06 -1.84
N THR A 253 9.25 -6.36 -0.74
CA THR A 253 8.38 -6.37 0.43
C THR A 253 7.81 -4.99 0.65
N VAL A 254 6.51 -4.92 0.94
CA VAL A 254 5.86 -3.71 1.45
C VAL A 254 5.12 -4.10 2.72
N PHE A 255 5.43 -3.46 3.84
CA PHE A 255 4.65 -3.57 5.05
C PHE A 255 3.41 -2.69 4.92
N ILE A 256 2.27 -3.29 5.27
CA ILE A 256 0.94 -2.68 5.16
C ILE A 256 0.22 -2.77 6.50
N ASP A 257 -0.90 -2.07 6.61
CA ASP A 257 -1.81 -2.12 7.76
C ASP A 257 -1.17 -1.60 9.07
N PHE A 258 -1.01 -0.28 9.15
CA PHE A 258 -0.47 0.40 10.34
C PHE A 258 -1.57 0.91 11.27
N THR A 259 -2.74 0.27 11.27
CA THR A 259 -3.89 0.65 12.11
C THR A 259 -3.60 0.53 13.60
N GLU A 260 -2.79 -0.46 14.00
CA GLU A 260 -2.35 -0.70 15.39
C GLU A 260 -0.99 -0.04 15.73
N ALA A 261 -0.34 0.60 14.75
CA ALA A 261 0.95 1.23 14.98
C ALA A 261 0.86 2.42 15.94
N ARG A 262 1.92 2.66 16.72
CA ARG A 262 1.97 3.72 17.73
C ARG A 262 3.36 4.31 17.87
N ARG A 263 3.42 5.53 18.41
CA ARG A 263 4.68 6.21 18.73
C ARG A 263 5.14 5.82 20.13
N ILE A 264 6.43 5.56 20.30
CA ILE A 264 7.05 5.35 21.62
C ILE A 264 7.35 6.71 22.28
N GLY A 265 7.22 6.78 23.60
CA GLY A 265 7.55 7.96 24.38
C GLY A 265 9.06 8.22 24.48
N SER A 266 9.43 9.47 24.78
CA SER A 266 10.78 9.83 25.21
C SER A 266 10.69 10.62 26.52
N PRO A 267 11.08 10.05 27.67
CA PRO A 267 11.72 8.73 27.85
C PRO A 267 10.76 7.56 27.56
N MET A 268 11.34 6.39 27.22
CA MET A 268 10.57 5.17 26.97
C MET A 268 9.92 4.67 28.26
N SER A 269 8.61 4.41 28.22
CA SER A 269 7.88 3.79 29.34
C SER A 269 8.00 2.25 29.32
N PRO A 270 7.71 1.55 30.43
CA PRO A 270 7.67 0.07 30.42
C PRO A 270 6.68 -0.52 29.41
N LEU A 271 5.57 0.20 29.15
CA LEU A 271 4.61 -0.22 28.13
C LEU A 271 5.20 -0.05 26.72
N ASP A 272 6.02 0.97 26.48
CA ASP A 272 6.73 1.16 25.22
C ASP A 272 7.78 0.08 25.01
N GLU A 273 8.57 -0.23 26.05
CA GLU A 273 9.54 -1.32 26.04
C GLU A 273 8.88 -2.66 25.68
N ALA A 274 7.75 -3.00 26.32
CA ALA A 274 7.00 -4.21 26.00
C ALA A 274 6.53 -4.26 24.53
N SER A 275 6.19 -3.11 23.93
CA SER A 275 5.79 -3.06 22.52
C SER A 275 6.95 -3.02 21.55
N VAL A 276 8.11 -2.49 21.94
CA VAL A 276 9.35 -2.67 21.18
C VAL A 276 9.71 -4.16 21.14
N VAL A 277 9.68 -4.83 22.28
CA VAL A 277 9.92 -6.29 22.37
C VAL A 277 8.93 -7.06 21.50
N GLY A 278 7.63 -6.77 21.62
CA GLY A 278 6.58 -7.43 20.83
C GLY A 278 6.78 -7.22 19.32
N PHE A 279 7.06 -5.99 18.90
CA PHE A 279 7.31 -5.66 17.50
C PHE A 279 8.53 -6.41 16.94
N CYS A 280 9.65 -6.40 17.66
CA CYS A 280 10.85 -7.14 17.27
C CYS A 280 10.56 -8.65 17.17
N ALA A 281 9.85 -9.21 18.15
CA ALA A 281 9.48 -10.62 18.16
C ALA A 281 8.60 -11.00 16.95
N GLU A 282 7.65 -10.16 16.55
CA GLU A 282 6.83 -10.39 15.36
C GLU A 282 7.66 -10.39 14.08
N ILE A 283 8.57 -9.43 13.92
CA ILE A 283 9.46 -9.38 12.75
C ILE A 283 10.34 -10.63 12.68
N ILE A 284 10.90 -11.07 13.81
CA ILE A 284 11.72 -12.29 13.87
C ILE A 284 10.89 -13.53 13.56
N ALA A 285 9.65 -13.59 14.04
CA ALA A 285 8.74 -14.70 13.77
C ALA A 285 8.41 -14.85 12.28
N LEU A 286 8.51 -13.78 11.49
CA LEU A 286 8.41 -13.86 10.03
C LEU A 286 9.59 -14.61 9.39
N VAL A 287 10.77 -14.56 10.01
CA VAL A 287 12.01 -15.13 9.46
C VAL A 287 12.09 -16.63 9.77
N PRO A 288 12.04 -17.52 8.75
CA PRO A 288 12.23 -18.95 8.95
C PRO A 288 13.58 -19.25 9.59
N GLU A 289 13.67 -20.31 10.40
CA GLU A 289 14.90 -20.68 11.11
C GLU A 289 16.10 -20.82 10.17
N SER A 290 15.90 -21.37 8.98
CA SER A 290 16.93 -21.52 7.93
C SER A 290 17.49 -20.20 7.39
N LEU A 291 16.82 -19.07 7.65
CA LEU A 291 17.20 -17.73 7.19
C LEU A 291 17.71 -16.84 8.33
N ARG A 292 17.79 -17.33 9.58
CA ARG A 292 18.18 -16.53 10.75
C ARG A 292 19.57 -15.91 10.62
N GLU A 293 20.54 -16.65 10.08
CA GLU A 293 21.90 -16.11 9.86
C GLU A 293 21.88 -14.89 8.92
N TRP A 294 21.02 -14.88 7.91
CA TRP A 294 20.87 -13.73 7.02
C TRP A 294 20.20 -12.55 7.69
N ALA A 295 19.23 -12.80 8.57
CA ALA A 295 18.60 -11.73 9.35
C ALA A 295 19.59 -11.09 10.33
N THR A 296 20.42 -11.89 11.01
CA THR A 296 21.48 -11.39 11.88
C THR A 296 22.52 -10.57 11.13
N GLU A 297 22.98 -11.05 9.96
CA GLU A 297 23.92 -10.29 9.15
C GLU A 297 23.29 -8.98 8.61
N ALA A 298 22.03 -9.02 8.18
CA ALA A 298 21.32 -7.82 7.76
C ALA A 298 21.18 -6.80 8.92
N LEU A 299 20.83 -7.26 10.12
CA LEU A 299 20.71 -6.39 11.30
C LEU A 299 22.05 -5.73 11.62
N ARG A 300 23.14 -6.51 11.62
CA ARG A 300 24.49 -5.99 11.85
C ARG A 300 24.86 -4.91 10.84
N VAL A 301 24.63 -5.16 9.55
CA VAL A 301 24.92 -4.20 8.47
C VAL A 301 24.13 -2.90 8.65
N VAL A 302 22.83 -2.98 8.92
CA VAL A 302 21.97 -1.80 9.11
C VAL A 302 22.39 -1.00 10.34
N LEU A 303 22.70 -1.66 11.46
CA LEU A 303 23.15 -0.97 12.67
C LEU A 303 24.53 -0.30 12.48
N ASP A 304 25.44 -0.93 11.75
CA ASP A 304 26.75 -0.34 11.41
C ASP A 304 26.58 0.87 10.48
N GLU A 305 25.66 0.81 9.51
CA GLU A 305 25.31 1.93 8.63
C GLU A 305 24.79 3.14 9.42
N MET A 306 23.80 2.93 10.30
CA MET A 306 23.25 4.01 11.14
C MET A 306 24.29 4.66 12.05
N LYS A 307 25.23 3.87 12.59
CA LYS A 307 26.35 4.39 13.40
C LYS A 307 27.24 5.32 12.57
N ARG A 308 27.52 4.99 11.31
CA ARG A 308 28.31 5.84 10.41
C ARG A 308 27.59 7.11 10.02
N ASP A 309 26.26 7.03 9.83
CA ASP A 309 25.43 8.16 9.41
C ASP A 309 25.08 9.12 10.57
N GLY A 310 25.47 8.78 11.81
CA GLY A 310 25.26 9.64 12.97
C GLY A 310 23.82 9.64 13.49
N THR A 311 23.02 8.65 13.10
CA THR A 311 21.62 8.48 13.54
C THR A 311 21.45 7.17 14.33
N PRO A 312 22.22 6.94 15.41
CA PRO A 312 22.12 5.70 16.17
C PRO A 312 20.74 5.57 16.82
N LEU A 313 20.29 4.33 16.99
CA LEU A 313 19.15 4.02 17.86
C LEU A 313 19.44 4.48 19.30
N THR A 314 18.38 4.75 20.07
CA THR A 314 18.55 5.06 21.49
C THR A 314 19.11 3.85 22.23
N GLY A 315 19.87 4.08 23.31
CA GLY A 315 20.48 3.00 24.10
C GLY A 315 19.45 1.95 24.55
N GLN A 316 18.28 2.39 25.02
CA GLN A 316 17.19 1.50 25.43
C GLN A 316 16.68 0.59 24.29
N VAL A 317 16.58 1.09 23.06
CA VAL A 317 16.17 0.27 21.91
C VAL A 317 17.28 -0.72 21.53
N LEU A 318 18.53 -0.29 21.59
CA LEU A 318 19.68 -1.18 21.33
C LEU A 318 19.75 -2.32 22.33
N ASP A 319 19.57 -2.03 23.62
CA ASP A 319 19.57 -3.04 24.69
C ASP A 319 18.49 -4.11 24.44
N VAL A 320 17.28 -3.69 24.00
CA VAL A 320 16.21 -4.61 23.64
C VAL A 320 16.60 -5.46 22.42
N LEU A 321 17.09 -4.84 21.34
CA LEU A 321 17.50 -5.56 20.14
C LEU A 321 18.60 -6.59 20.44
N GLU A 322 19.62 -6.21 21.23
CA GLU A 322 20.68 -7.12 21.64
C GLU A 322 20.13 -8.30 22.42
N SER A 323 19.24 -8.07 23.39
CA SER A 323 18.64 -9.15 24.20
C SER A 323 17.86 -10.17 23.37
N ILE A 324 17.13 -9.71 22.34
CA ILE A 324 16.29 -10.58 21.53
C ILE A 324 17.13 -11.37 20.51
N TRP A 325 18.23 -10.79 20.02
CA TRP A 325 19.03 -11.40 18.95
C TRP A 325 20.17 -12.29 19.43
N THR A 326 20.59 -12.15 20.68
CA THR A 326 21.63 -13.01 21.27
C THR A 326 21.09 -14.31 21.87
N ASP A 327 19.78 -14.41 22.06
CA ASP A 327 19.07 -15.59 22.61
C ASP A 327 18.62 -16.56 21.50
#